data_AF-A0AAW1XZG1-F1
#
_entry.id   AF-A0AAW1XZG1-F1
#
_cell.length_a   1.000
_cell.length_b   1.000
_cell.length_c   1.000
_cell.angle_alpha   90.00
_cell.angle_beta   90.00
_cell.angle_gamma   90.00
#
_symmetry.space_group_name_H-M   'P 1'
#
loop_
_entity.id
_entity.type
_entity.pdbx_description
1 polymer ?
#
loop_
_entity_poly.entity_id
_entity_poly.type
_entity_poly.pdbx_seq_one_letter_code
_entity_poly.pdbx_strand_id
1 'polypeptide(L)'
;MASREEVIDWYSRGVCNIEKYNIDAAFRSSRANEAYIFMGNEYVLLNYAPGSTNDRVLNGPHLVCHGFPALQDTAFGEYGIDCAFGSHNQNEAFIFCLNLCAQINYAPVTTYDWMINRQFSIGGMFPFLQGTRFERGVDAAFESSEKYEAYLFKDDMYALINYNSGHLIRLQPITDGFHSLENTIFASGFDAAFASHKTNEAYLFKGDSYALINFAPGTTNDYIIGGVKPILPNWSSLRSVLPRKNRGLDRHNHSLPQKYRPEDE
;
A
#
# COMPACT_ATOMS: atom_id res chain seq x y z
N MET A 1 -37.92 1.39 -7.65
CA MET A 1 -36.74 1.29 -8.53
C MET A 1 -36.17 2.69 -8.65
N ALA A 2 -34.89 2.89 -8.38
CA ALA A 2 -34.26 4.20 -8.53
C ALA A 2 -34.29 4.63 -10.00
N SER A 3 -34.53 5.91 -10.26
CA SER A 3 -34.57 6.47 -11.60
C SER A 3 -33.17 6.49 -12.22
N ARG A 4 -33.08 6.50 -13.56
CA ARG A 4 -31.81 6.58 -14.28
C ARG A 4 -30.98 7.82 -13.88
N GLU A 5 -31.64 8.91 -13.52
CA GLU A 5 -30.99 10.14 -13.04
C GLU A 5 -30.45 9.97 -11.62
N GLU A 6 -31.18 9.29 -10.72
CA GLU A 6 -30.71 8.95 -9.37
C GLU A 6 -29.49 8.01 -9.42
N VAL A 7 -29.48 7.05 -10.36
CA VAL A 7 -28.34 6.17 -10.58
C VAL A 7 -27.13 6.97 -11.09
N ILE A 8 -27.32 7.86 -12.07
CA ILE A 8 -26.24 8.72 -12.59
C ILE A 8 -25.72 9.68 -11.51
N ASP A 9 -26.61 10.27 -10.70
CA ASP A 9 -26.24 11.16 -9.60
C ASP A 9 -25.48 10.41 -8.49
N TRP A 10 -25.89 9.18 -8.19
CA TRP A 10 -25.18 8.29 -7.28
C TRP A 10 -23.77 7.99 -7.77
N TYR A 11 -23.59 7.62 -9.04
CA TYR A 11 -22.27 7.33 -9.62
C TYR A 11 -21.39 8.58 -9.82
N SER A 12 -21.98 9.77 -9.99
CA SER A 12 -21.23 11.01 -10.25
C SER A 12 -20.92 11.85 -9.00
N ARG A 13 -21.77 11.79 -7.97
CA ARG A 13 -21.62 12.58 -6.72
C ARG A 13 -21.70 11.74 -5.45
N GLY A 14 -22.48 10.67 -5.46
CA GLY A 14 -22.66 9.77 -4.31
C GLY A 14 -21.40 8.99 -3.95
N VAL A 15 -20.76 8.35 -4.95
CA VAL A 15 -19.54 7.55 -4.76
C VAL A 15 -18.37 8.40 -4.24
N CYS A 16 -18.23 9.64 -4.72
CA CYS A 16 -17.16 10.55 -4.30
C CYS A 16 -17.32 11.10 -2.86
N ASN A 17 -18.51 10.95 -2.28
CA ASN A 17 -18.84 11.40 -0.92
C ASN A 17 -18.89 10.29 0.12
N ILE A 18 -18.59 9.03 -0.27
CA ILE A 18 -18.42 7.94 0.68
C ILE A 18 -17.09 8.17 1.41
N GLU A 19 -17.17 8.46 2.71
CA GLU A 19 -16.01 8.39 3.60
C GLU A 19 -15.57 6.92 3.68
N LYS A 20 -14.47 6.60 3.01
CA LYS A 20 -13.86 5.27 3.09
C LYS A 20 -12.68 5.40 4.06
N TYR A 21 -12.64 4.53 5.06
CA TYR A 21 -11.43 4.33 5.85
C TYR A 21 -10.43 3.63 4.94
N ASN A 22 -9.69 4.41 4.16
CA ASN A 22 -8.94 3.91 3.01
C ASN A 22 -7.45 4.07 3.28
N ILE A 23 -6.87 3.11 3.99
CA ILE A 23 -5.44 2.84 3.83
C ILE A 23 -5.36 1.88 2.65
N ASP A 24 -4.93 2.39 1.50
CA ASP A 24 -4.88 1.65 0.24
C ASP A 24 -3.57 0.89 0.08
N ALA A 25 -2.48 1.38 0.67
CA ALA A 25 -1.21 0.66 0.67
C ALA A 25 -0.35 1.08 1.85
N ALA A 26 0.63 0.24 2.19
CA ALA A 26 1.66 0.59 3.13
C ALA A 26 2.96 -0.14 2.83
N PHE A 27 4.09 0.45 3.19
CA PHE A 27 5.35 -0.29 3.26
C PHE A 27 6.27 0.22 4.37
N ARG A 28 7.11 -0.69 4.89
CA ARG A 28 8.12 -0.41 5.90
C ARG A 28 9.28 0.39 5.30
N SER A 29 9.63 1.52 5.90
CA SER A 29 10.84 2.26 5.56
C SER A 29 12.09 1.52 6.06
N SER A 30 13.24 1.78 5.47
CA SER A 30 14.56 1.33 5.95
C SER A 30 14.95 2.02 7.25
N ARG A 31 14.29 3.15 7.58
CA ARG A 31 14.46 3.88 8.83
C ARG A 31 13.63 3.25 9.93
N ALA A 32 14.27 3.02 11.07
CA ALA A 32 13.69 2.31 12.19
C ALA A 32 12.33 2.88 12.62
N ASN A 33 11.34 1.99 12.72
CA ASN A 33 9.96 2.27 13.10
C ASN A 33 9.22 3.27 12.20
N GLU A 34 9.72 3.53 10.99
CA GLU A 34 9.05 4.37 10.00
C GLU A 34 8.30 3.51 8.96
N ALA A 35 7.13 3.96 8.54
CA ALA A 35 6.34 3.35 7.47
C ALA A 35 5.67 4.44 6.62
N TYR A 36 5.57 4.18 5.32
CA TYR A 36 4.78 4.99 4.39
C TYR A 36 3.38 4.40 4.31
N ILE A 37 2.36 5.23 4.47
CA ILE A 37 0.95 4.87 4.41
C ILE A 37 0.31 5.68 3.28
N PHE A 38 -0.38 5.01 2.36
CA PHE A 38 -1.01 5.62 1.19
C PHE A 38 -2.53 5.60 1.33
N MET A 39 -3.16 6.72 0.96
CA MET A 39 -4.61 6.94 1.01
C MET A 39 -5.01 7.74 -0.25
N GLY A 40 -5.55 7.07 -1.25
CA GLY A 40 -5.75 7.63 -2.58
C GLY A 40 -4.42 8.07 -3.21
N ASN A 41 -4.39 9.29 -3.75
CA ASN A 41 -3.17 9.89 -4.32
C ASN A 41 -2.33 10.66 -3.28
N GLU A 42 -2.60 10.48 -1.98
CA GLU A 42 -1.83 11.07 -0.90
C GLU A 42 -1.12 10.01 -0.05
N TYR A 43 -0.09 10.42 0.66
CA TYR A 43 0.61 9.56 1.62
C TYR A 43 1.03 10.33 2.87
N VAL A 44 1.28 9.58 3.95
CA VAL A 44 1.98 10.07 5.14
C VAL A 44 3.20 9.20 5.42
N LEU A 45 4.25 9.81 5.97
CA LEU A 45 5.34 9.11 6.63
C LEU A 45 5.06 9.08 8.12
N LEU A 46 5.05 7.88 8.70
CA LEU A 46 4.63 7.65 10.08
C LEU A 46 5.75 6.99 10.87
N ASN A 47 6.03 7.46 12.08
CA ASN A 47 6.66 6.63 13.10
C ASN A 47 5.55 5.86 13.83
N TYR A 48 5.50 4.54 13.64
CA TYR A 48 4.40 3.72 14.16
C TYR A 48 4.66 3.14 15.55
N ALA A 49 5.79 3.45 16.19
CA ALA A 49 6.10 3.13 17.59
C ALA A 49 5.67 1.71 18.04
N PRO A 50 6.23 0.62 17.45
CA PRO A 50 5.71 -0.73 17.66
C PRO A 50 5.71 -1.17 19.13
N GLY A 51 4.55 -1.60 19.63
CA GLY A 51 4.34 -1.98 21.04
C GLY A 51 4.05 -0.80 21.97
N SER A 52 3.71 0.36 21.42
CA SER A 52 3.39 1.59 22.14
C SER A 52 2.27 2.33 21.39
N THR A 53 1.62 3.29 22.04
CA THR A 53 0.60 4.18 21.45
C THR A 53 1.17 5.57 21.10
N ASN A 54 2.49 5.72 21.11
CA ASN A 54 3.18 6.97 20.81
C ASN A 54 3.45 7.14 19.30
N ASP A 55 2.54 6.67 18.45
CA ASP A 55 2.62 6.83 17.01
C ASP A 55 2.57 8.31 16.62
N ARG A 56 3.31 8.70 15.58
CA ARG A 56 3.42 10.11 15.15
C ARG A 56 3.55 10.21 13.64
N VAL A 57 2.76 11.09 13.02
CA VAL A 57 2.99 11.54 11.64
C VAL A 57 4.27 12.38 11.62
N LEU A 58 5.25 11.93 10.84
CA LEU A 58 6.53 12.61 10.65
C LEU A 58 6.47 13.59 9.48
N ASN A 59 5.72 13.24 8.43
CA ASN A 59 5.57 14.07 7.25
C ASN A 59 4.23 13.76 6.54
N GLY A 60 3.69 14.77 5.86
CA GLY A 60 2.42 14.69 5.14
C GLY A 60 1.19 15.08 5.97
N PRO A 61 -0.02 14.89 5.40
CA PRO A 61 -0.25 14.25 4.11
C PRO A 61 0.24 15.08 2.91
N HIS A 62 0.85 14.42 1.94
CA HIS A 62 1.29 15.01 0.68
C HIS A 62 0.77 14.21 -0.50
N LEU A 63 0.58 14.85 -1.65
CA LEU A 63 0.36 14.14 -2.90
C LEU A 63 1.56 13.24 -3.22
N VAL A 64 1.32 12.04 -3.74
CA VAL A 64 2.37 11.09 -4.14
C VAL A 64 3.31 11.72 -5.15
N CYS A 65 2.80 12.40 -6.18
CA CYS A 65 3.63 13.06 -7.19
C CYS A 65 4.53 14.19 -6.64
N HIS A 66 4.18 14.80 -5.51
CA HIS A 66 5.01 15.83 -4.88
C HIS A 66 6.07 15.23 -3.93
N GLY A 67 5.72 14.16 -3.21
CA GLY A 67 6.65 13.48 -2.32
C GLY A 67 7.64 12.55 -3.03
N PHE A 68 7.25 12.08 -4.21
CA PHE A 68 8.03 11.21 -5.08
C PHE A 68 8.10 11.79 -6.49
N PRO A 69 8.93 12.82 -6.74
CA PRO A 69 9.09 13.41 -8.07
C PRO A 69 9.31 12.43 -9.22
N ALA A 70 9.94 11.26 -8.99
CA ALA A 70 10.10 10.27 -10.05
C ALA A 70 8.79 9.59 -10.48
N LEU A 71 7.73 9.74 -9.68
CA LEU A 71 6.39 9.23 -9.97
C LEU A 71 5.49 10.29 -10.63
N GLN A 72 5.97 11.52 -10.84
CA GLN A 72 5.23 12.52 -11.61
C GLN A 72 4.94 12.01 -13.03
N ASP A 73 3.74 12.33 -13.54
CA ASP A 73 3.25 11.88 -14.86
C ASP A 73 3.18 10.35 -15.02
N THR A 74 3.06 9.61 -13.91
CA THR A 74 2.81 8.16 -13.91
C THR A 74 1.45 7.84 -13.29
N ALA A 75 0.95 6.62 -13.51
CA ALA A 75 -0.27 6.16 -12.85
C ALA A 75 -0.17 6.26 -11.31
N PHE A 76 1.01 5.98 -10.74
CA PHE A 76 1.26 6.05 -9.31
C PHE A 76 1.15 7.47 -8.75
N GLY A 77 1.67 8.47 -9.48
CA GLY A 77 1.62 9.87 -9.07
C GLY A 77 0.23 10.50 -9.24
N GLU A 78 -0.50 10.13 -10.29
CA GLU A 78 -1.81 10.70 -10.61
C GLU A 78 -2.95 10.04 -9.82
N TYR A 79 -2.95 8.70 -9.77
CA TYR A 79 -4.05 7.91 -9.19
C TYR A 79 -3.73 7.36 -7.79
N GLY A 80 -2.46 7.38 -7.41
CA GLY A 80 -2.00 6.86 -6.12
C GLY A 80 -1.42 5.45 -6.20
N ILE A 81 -1.14 4.89 -5.02
CA ILE A 81 -0.57 3.56 -4.85
C ILE A 81 -1.59 2.72 -4.07
N ASP A 82 -2.01 1.61 -4.66
CA ASP A 82 -3.09 0.74 -4.15
C ASP A 82 -2.59 -0.61 -3.61
N CYS A 83 -1.28 -0.86 -3.69
CA CYS A 83 -0.58 -1.88 -2.91
C CYS A 83 0.91 -1.54 -2.91
N ALA A 84 1.61 -1.93 -1.84
CA ALA A 84 3.06 -1.81 -1.78
C ALA A 84 3.68 -2.82 -0.82
N PHE A 85 4.97 -3.10 -1.00
CA PHE A 85 5.79 -3.77 0.01
C PHE A 85 7.24 -3.30 -0.05
N GLY A 86 7.95 -3.37 1.08
CA GLY A 86 9.37 -3.02 1.17
C GLY A 86 10.28 -4.07 0.55
N SER A 87 11.59 -3.81 0.53
CA SER A 87 12.59 -4.77 0.06
C SER A 87 13.76 -4.88 1.03
N HIS A 88 14.40 -6.05 1.02
CA HIS A 88 15.63 -6.35 1.74
C HIS A 88 16.80 -5.52 1.19
N ASN A 89 16.66 -4.96 -0.02
CA ASN A 89 17.57 -3.94 -0.51
C ASN A 89 17.21 -2.59 0.13
N GLN A 90 18.24 -1.89 0.60
CA GLN A 90 18.06 -0.64 1.32
C GLN A 90 17.36 0.42 0.46
N ASN A 91 16.35 1.07 1.04
CA ASN A 91 15.58 2.14 0.41
C ASN A 91 14.77 1.72 -0.82
N GLU A 92 14.57 0.43 -1.05
CA GLU A 92 13.77 -0.06 -2.17
C GLU A 92 12.39 -0.53 -1.74
N ALA A 93 11.42 -0.33 -2.63
CA ALA A 93 10.05 -0.83 -2.45
C ALA A 93 9.45 -1.20 -3.81
N PHE A 94 8.46 -2.09 -3.78
CA PHE A 94 7.59 -2.36 -4.91
C PHE A 94 6.24 -1.67 -4.66
N ILE A 95 5.77 -0.95 -5.67
CA ILE A 95 4.51 -0.22 -5.63
C ILE A 95 3.60 -0.66 -6.78
N PHE A 96 2.29 -0.61 -6.54
CA PHE A 96 1.25 -1.06 -7.46
C PHE A 96 0.20 0.03 -7.66
N CYS A 97 -0.40 0.03 -8.85
CA CYS A 97 -1.58 0.82 -9.21
C CYS A 97 -2.35 0.02 -10.26
N LEU A 98 -3.49 -0.54 -9.90
CA LEU A 98 -4.26 -1.49 -10.71
C LEU A 98 -3.36 -2.65 -11.18
N ASN A 99 -3.26 -2.87 -12.48
CA ASN A 99 -2.42 -3.92 -13.06
C ASN A 99 -0.98 -3.49 -13.34
N LEU A 100 -0.57 -2.31 -12.86
CA LEU A 100 0.76 -1.74 -13.05
C LEU A 100 1.59 -1.89 -11.78
N CYS A 101 2.89 -2.08 -11.93
CA CYS A 101 3.82 -2.06 -10.82
C CYS A 101 5.19 -1.48 -11.20
N ALA A 102 5.91 -0.99 -10.19
CA ALA A 102 7.26 -0.48 -10.34
C ALA A 102 8.10 -0.86 -9.11
N GLN A 103 9.41 -1.02 -9.31
CA GLN A 103 10.39 -1.05 -8.23
C GLN A 103 11.01 0.34 -8.14
N ILE A 104 11.00 0.93 -6.95
CA ILE A 104 11.49 2.27 -6.69
C ILE A 104 12.61 2.24 -5.68
N ASN A 105 13.51 3.22 -5.75
CA ASN A 105 14.25 3.69 -4.59
C ASN A 105 13.53 4.92 -4.04
N TYR A 106 13.06 4.88 -2.79
CA TYR A 106 12.30 5.98 -2.19
C TYR A 106 13.16 7.02 -1.46
N ALA A 107 14.50 6.84 -1.44
CA ALA A 107 15.49 7.80 -0.96
C ALA A 107 15.04 8.61 0.30
N PRO A 108 14.82 7.94 1.44
CA PRO A 108 14.14 8.54 2.59
C PRO A 108 14.83 9.83 3.06
N VAL A 109 14.04 10.79 3.53
CA VAL A 109 14.48 12.15 3.96
C VAL A 109 14.86 13.09 2.80
N THR A 110 14.93 12.59 1.57
CA THR A 110 15.19 13.39 0.36
C THR A 110 14.02 13.33 -0.62
N THR A 111 14.09 14.10 -1.70
CA THR A 111 13.17 14.00 -2.85
C THR A 111 13.91 13.49 -4.10
N TYR A 112 15.00 12.75 -3.89
CA TYR A 112 15.81 12.15 -4.96
C TYR A 112 15.43 10.68 -5.15
N ASP A 113 14.14 10.37 -5.11
CA ASP A 113 13.64 9.04 -5.46
C ASP A 113 13.86 8.77 -6.96
N TRP A 114 13.92 7.49 -7.33
CA TRP A 114 13.95 7.08 -8.73
C TRP A 114 13.28 5.74 -8.93
N MET A 115 12.73 5.53 -10.13
CA MET A 115 12.28 4.21 -10.57
C MET A 115 13.49 3.38 -10.98
N ILE A 116 13.72 2.26 -10.30
CA ILE A 116 14.73 1.27 -10.67
C ILE A 116 14.28 0.55 -11.94
N ASN A 117 13.02 0.11 -11.94
CA ASN A 117 12.38 -0.53 -13.06
C ASN A 117 11.18 0.34 -13.48
N ARG A 118 11.20 0.84 -14.73
CA ARG A 118 10.13 1.67 -15.27
C ARG A 118 8.88 0.82 -15.52
N GLN A 119 7.79 1.20 -14.88
CA GLN A 119 6.40 0.71 -15.01
C GLN A 119 6.21 -0.52 -15.92
N PHE A 120 5.92 -1.66 -15.30
CA PHE A 120 5.51 -2.89 -15.98
C PHE A 120 4.06 -3.21 -15.67
N SER A 121 3.41 -4.02 -16.51
CA SER A 121 2.27 -4.79 -16.01
C SER A 121 2.75 -5.75 -14.92
N ILE A 122 1.87 -6.19 -14.02
CA ILE A 122 2.23 -7.18 -12.99
C ILE A 122 2.81 -8.44 -13.63
N GLY A 123 2.20 -8.95 -14.70
CA GLY A 123 2.74 -10.08 -15.45
C GLY A 123 4.06 -9.80 -16.19
N GLY A 124 4.42 -8.53 -16.43
CA GLY A 124 5.71 -8.14 -16.98
C GLY A 124 6.83 -8.17 -15.94
N MET A 125 6.56 -7.67 -14.73
CA MET A 125 7.50 -7.69 -13.60
C MET A 125 7.62 -9.08 -12.98
N PHE A 126 6.51 -9.79 -12.88
CA PHE A 126 6.38 -11.10 -12.26
C PHE A 126 5.72 -12.08 -13.26
N PRO A 127 6.47 -12.63 -14.22
CA PRO A 127 5.93 -13.52 -15.25
C PRO A 127 5.17 -14.73 -14.70
N PHE A 128 5.57 -15.23 -13.53
CA PHE A 128 4.93 -16.34 -12.84
C PHE A 128 3.54 -16.01 -12.25
N LEU A 129 3.11 -14.74 -12.28
CA LEU A 129 1.76 -14.32 -11.91
C LEU A 129 0.81 -14.20 -13.12
N GLN A 130 1.31 -14.37 -14.35
CA GLN A 130 0.46 -14.36 -15.55
C GLN A 130 -0.59 -15.47 -15.51
N GLY A 131 -1.84 -15.15 -15.88
CA GLY A 131 -2.97 -16.07 -15.82
C GLY A 131 -3.52 -16.32 -14.41
N THR A 132 -2.92 -15.75 -13.37
CA THR A 132 -3.44 -15.80 -11.99
C THR A 132 -4.35 -14.60 -11.70
N ARG A 133 -5.05 -14.64 -10.56
CA ARG A 133 -5.85 -13.49 -10.10
C ARG A 133 -5.03 -12.22 -9.87
N PHE A 134 -3.72 -12.38 -9.57
CA PHE A 134 -2.80 -11.28 -9.29
C PHE A 134 -2.40 -10.48 -10.52
N GLU A 135 -2.57 -11.01 -11.73
CA GLU A 135 -2.17 -10.30 -12.97
C GLU A 135 -2.89 -8.95 -13.13
N ARG A 136 -4.08 -8.82 -12.55
CA ARG A 136 -4.95 -7.64 -12.71
C ARG A 136 -4.88 -6.65 -11.53
N GLY A 137 -4.16 -7.00 -10.48
CA GLY A 137 -4.04 -6.19 -9.28
C GLY A 137 -3.63 -7.00 -8.06
N VAL A 138 -3.22 -6.29 -7.01
CA VAL A 138 -2.87 -6.84 -5.70
C VAL A 138 -3.56 -5.94 -4.69
N ASP A 139 -4.28 -6.51 -3.72
CA ASP A 139 -5.02 -5.74 -2.72
C ASP A 139 -4.11 -5.30 -1.58
N ALA A 140 -3.15 -6.12 -1.19
CA ALA A 140 -2.18 -5.80 -0.15
C ALA A 140 -0.91 -6.65 -0.31
N ALA A 141 0.20 -6.18 0.25
CA ALA A 141 1.42 -6.97 0.32
C ALA A 141 2.26 -6.63 1.54
N PHE A 142 3.11 -7.56 1.98
CA PHE A 142 4.16 -7.25 2.92
C PHE A 142 5.40 -8.13 2.69
N GLU A 143 6.54 -7.60 3.10
CA GLU A 143 7.84 -8.27 3.02
C GLU A 143 7.97 -9.33 4.14
N SER A 144 8.39 -10.55 3.78
CA SER A 144 8.70 -11.60 4.74
C SER A 144 9.98 -11.28 5.53
N SER A 145 10.20 -11.98 6.64
CA SER A 145 11.52 -12.02 7.29
C SER A 145 12.52 -12.89 6.52
N GLU A 146 12.03 -13.79 5.67
CA GLU A 146 12.85 -14.61 4.79
C GLU A 146 13.36 -13.77 3.61
N LYS A 147 14.65 -13.96 3.29
CA LYS A 147 15.35 -13.06 2.38
C LYS A 147 14.73 -13.05 0.99
N TYR A 148 14.36 -11.85 0.55
CA TYR A 148 13.71 -11.59 -0.75
C TYR A 148 12.34 -12.25 -0.94
N GLU A 149 11.69 -12.67 0.14
CA GLU A 149 10.32 -13.18 0.07
C GLU A 149 9.30 -12.08 0.37
N ALA A 150 8.16 -12.13 -0.31
CA ALA A 150 7.03 -11.25 -0.04
C ALA A 150 5.71 -12.00 -0.19
N TYR A 151 4.74 -11.63 0.65
CA TYR A 151 3.37 -12.10 0.57
C TYR A 151 2.53 -11.06 -0.17
N LEU A 152 1.85 -11.47 -1.22
CA LEU A 152 0.91 -10.66 -2.00
C LEU A 152 -0.49 -11.24 -1.78
N PHE A 153 -1.47 -10.39 -1.59
CA PHE A 153 -2.85 -10.77 -1.28
C PHE A 153 -3.81 -10.24 -2.35
N LYS A 154 -4.74 -11.09 -2.78
CA LYS A 154 -5.83 -10.73 -3.70
C LYS A 154 -7.06 -11.54 -3.34
N ASP A 155 -8.13 -10.85 -2.99
CA ASP A 155 -9.37 -11.45 -2.50
C ASP A 155 -9.07 -12.42 -1.33
N ASP A 156 -9.54 -13.66 -1.41
CA ASP A 156 -9.31 -14.72 -0.42
C ASP A 156 -8.01 -15.51 -0.63
N MET A 157 -7.14 -15.09 -1.56
CA MET A 157 -5.91 -15.79 -1.93
C MET A 157 -4.66 -15.00 -1.56
N TYR A 158 -3.56 -15.72 -1.32
CA TYR A 158 -2.23 -15.11 -1.27
C TYR A 158 -1.23 -15.85 -2.14
N ALA A 159 -0.23 -15.11 -2.62
CA ALA A 159 0.96 -15.61 -3.26
C ALA A 159 2.18 -15.29 -2.39
N LEU A 160 3.00 -16.30 -2.08
CA LEU A 160 4.34 -16.11 -1.55
C LEU A 160 5.32 -16.17 -2.72
N ILE A 161 6.12 -15.12 -2.90
CA ILE A 161 7.03 -14.98 -4.03
C ILE A 161 8.45 -14.79 -3.52
N ASN A 162 9.44 -15.14 -4.33
CA ASN A 162 10.79 -14.62 -4.19
C ASN A 162 11.06 -13.58 -5.28
N TYR A 163 11.15 -12.30 -4.91
CA TYR A 163 11.23 -11.20 -5.89
C TYR A 163 12.65 -10.96 -6.42
N ASN A 164 13.68 -11.60 -5.85
CA ASN A 164 15.05 -11.52 -6.38
C ASN A 164 15.34 -12.64 -7.40
N SER A 165 14.98 -13.88 -7.07
CA SER A 165 15.13 -15.01 -8.01
C SER A 165 13.99 -15.13 -9.01
N GLY A 166 12.89 -14.40 -8.78
CA GLY A 166 11.79 -14.28 -9.74
C GLY A 166 10.96 -15.54 -9.88
N HIS A 167 10.50 -16.13 -8.77
CA HIS A 167 9.60 -17.29 -8.81
C HIS A 167 8.49 -17.24 -7.77
N LEU A 168 7.43 -17.99 -8.05
CA LEU A 168 6.32 -18.26 -7.15
C LEU A 168 6.69 -19.41 -6.21
N ILE A 169 6.66 -19.16 -4.90
CA ILE A 169 6.91 -20.18 -3.88
C ILE A 169 5.61 -20.91 -3.55
N ARG A 170 4.50 -20.17 -3.41
CA ARG A 170 3.19 -20.71 -3.01
C ARG A 170 2.05 -19.84 -3.50
N LEU A 171 0.92 -20.46 -3.82
CA LEU A 171 -0.34 -19.79 -4.17
C LEU A 171 -1.50 -20.60 -3.58
N GLN A 172 -2.17 -20.07 -2.55
CA GLN A 172 -3.23 -20.78 -1.84
C GLN A 172 -4.17 -19.80 -1.10
N PRO A 173 -5.31 -20.26 -0.55
CA PRO A 173 -6.18 -19.42 0.27
C PRO A 173 -5.45 -18.80 1.47
N ILE A 174 -5.87 -17.60 1.89
CA ILE A 174 -5.30 -16.90 3.05
C ILE A 174 -5.38 -17.78 4.30
N THR A 175 -6.53 -18.39 4.56
CA THR A 175 -6.77 -19.22 5.75
C THR A 175 -5.94 -20.50 5.78
N ASP A 176 -5.39 -20.95 4.65
CA ASP A 176 -4.51 -22.13 4.59
C ASP A 176 -3.06 -21.78 4.92
N GLY A 177 -2.67 -20.50 4.79
CA GLY A 177 -1.33 -20.00 5.14
C GLY A 177 -1.27 -19.22 6.45
N PHE A 178 -2.39 -18.62 6.84
CA PHE A 178 -2.55 -17.77 8.01
C PHE A 178 -3.75 -18.26 8.82
N HIS A 179 -3.57 -19.36 9.56
CA HIS A 179 -4.66 -20.03 10.27
C HIS A 179 -5.31 -19.09 11.30
N SER A 180 -4.54 -18.16 11.87
CA SER A 180 -5.06 -17.22 12.86
C SER A 180 -6.05 -16.20 12.30
N LEU A 181 -6.09 -16.03 10.97
CA LEU A 181 -7.04 -15.15 10.29
C LEU A 181 -8.38 -15.84 10.01
N GLU A 182 -8.50 -17.14 10.23
CA GLU A 182 -9.76 -17.86 10.11
C GLU A 182 -10.82 -17.23 11.03
N ASN A 183 -12.05 -17.11 10.54
CA ASN A 183 -13.17 -16.49 11.26
C ASN A 183 -12.97 -15.01 11.63
N THR A 184 -12.03 -14.32 10.96
CA THR A 184 -11.87 -12.86 11.07
C THR A 184 -12.31 -12.16 9.80
N ILE A 185 -12.42 -10.83 9.85
CA ILE A 185 -12.66 -10.00 8.66
C ILE A 185 -11.55 -10.13 7.61
N PHE A 186 -10.35 -10.59 8.00
CA PHE A 186 -9.17 -10.72 7.13
C PHE A 186 -9.13 -12.03 6.33
N ALA A 187 -10.00 -13.00 6.63
CA ALA A 187 -10.07 -14.27 5.91
C ALA A 187 -10.38 -14.11 4.40
N SER A 188 -11.05 -13.00 4.04
CA SER A 188 -11.42 -12.65 2.67
C SER A 188 -10.62 -11.47 2.10
N GLY A 189 -9.35 -11.36 2.51
CA GLY A 189 -8.45 -10.29 2.05
C GLY A 189 -8.53 -9.03 2.89
N PHE A 190 -7.71 -8.05 2.55
CA PHE A 190 -7.57 -6.80 3.27
C PHE A 190 -7.01 -5.68 2.37
N ASP A 191 -7.23 -4.44 2.78
CA ASP A 191 -7.03 -3.23 1.97
C ASP A 191 -5.56 -2.79 1.92
N ALA A 192 -4.77 -3.10 2.95
CA ALA A 192 -3.33 -2.83 2.96
C ALA A 192 -2.62 -3.69 4.01
N ALA A 193 -1.30 -3.84 3.85
CA ALA A 193 -0.45 -4.43 4.87
C ALA A 193 0.97 -3.85 4.83
N PHE A 194 1.72 -3.99 5.93
CA PHE A 194 3.18 -3.80 5.91
C PHE A 194 3.85 -4.60 7.02
N ALA A 195 5.11 -4.98 6.81
CA ALA A 195 5.93 -5.66 7.80
C ALA A 195 6.42 -4.69 8.89
N SER A 196 6.40 -5.12 10.15
CA SER A 196 6.99 -4.40 11.26
C SER A 196 8.53 -4.45 11.20
N HIS A 197 9.20 -3.56 11.91
CA HIS A 197 10.63 -3.65 12.22
C HIS A 197 10.91 -4.72 13.28
N LYS A 198 9.87 -5.14 14.01
CA LYS A 198 9.93 -6.33 14.85
C LYS A 198 9.85 -7.57 13.98
N THR A 199 10.73 -8.52 14.26
CA THR A 199 10.84 -9.78 13.53
C THR A 199 9.49 -10.50 13.48
N ASN A 200 9.12 -10.94 12.28
CA ASN A 200 7.92 -11.74 12.02
C ASN A 200 6.61 -11.05 12.40
N GLU A 201 6.59 -9.74 12.55
CA GLU A 201 5.36 -9.00 12.79
C GLU A 201 4.90 -8.27 11.52
N ALA A 202 3.59 -8.22 11.28
CA ALA A 202 2.99 -7.43 10.21
C ALA A 202 1.67 -6.81 10.64
N TYR A 203 1.36 -5.64 10.10
CA TYR A 203 0.08 -4.96 10.28
C TYR A 203 -0.79 -5.18 9.05
N LEU A 204 -2.05 -5.57 9.27
CA LEU A 204 -3.08 -5.77 8.24
C LEU A 204 -4.20 -4.75 8.46
N PHE A 205 -4.68 -4.09 7.42
CA PHE A 205 -5.73 -3.06 7.50
C PHE A 205 -6.94 -3.44 6.66
N LYS A 206 -8.14 -3.34 7.22
CA LYS A 206 -9.40 -3.56 6.50
C LYS A 206 -10.48 -2.64 7.04
N GLY A 207 -10.95 -1.72 6.20
CA GLY A 207 -11.87 -0.66 6.61
C GLY A 207 -11.32 0.14 7.80
N ASP A 208 -12.11 0.26 8.85
CA ASP A 208 -11.74 1.00 10.07
C ASP A 208 -10.95 0.17 11.09
N SER A 209 -10.58 -1.07 10.72
CA SER A 209 -10.01 -2.07 11.61
C SER A 209 -8.62 -2.51 11.14
N TYR A 210 -7.78 -2.92 12.09
CA TYR A 210 -6.47 -3.49 11.82
C TYR A 210 -6.18 -4.70 12.71
N ALA A 211 -5.28 -5.55 12.26
CA ALA A 211 -4.68 -6.63 13.05
C ALA A 211 -3.16 -6.49 13.04
N LEU A 212 -2.53 -6.71 14.19
CA LEU A 212 -1.10 -6.98 14.27
C LEU A 212 -0.95 -8.50 14.37
N ILE A 213 -0.21 -9.11 13.44
CA ILE A 213 0.05 -10.54 13.44
C ILE A 213 1.52 -10.82 13.76
N ASN A 214 1.79 -11.97 14.34
CA ASN A 214 3.07 -12.64 14.20
C ASN A 214 2.91 -13.72 13.12
N PHE A 215 3.56 -13.55 11.96
CA PHE A 215 3.52 -14.53 10.88
C PHE A 215 4.65 -15.55 11.03
N ALA A 216 4.46 -16.76 10.51
CA ALA A 216 5.39 -17.86 10.75
C ALA A 216 5.87 -18.47 9.42
N PRO A 217 6.91 -17.89 8.75
CA PRO A 217 7.38 -18.37 7.45
C PRO A 217 7.63 -19.88 7.45
N GLY A 218 7.14 -20.55 6.40
CA GLY A 218 7.27 -22.01 6.24
C GLY A 218 6.34 -22.86 7.12
N THR A 219 5.52 -22.26 7.99
CA THR A 219 4.55 -22.97 8.85
C THR A 219 3.21 -22.22 8.89
N THR A 220 2.24 -22.73 9.65
CA THR A 220 0.93 -22.10 9.91
C THR A 220 0.72 -21.79 11.39
N ASN A 221 1.83 -21.60 12.14
CA ASN A 221 1.81 -21.26 13.56
C ASN A 221 1.70 -19.74 13.81
N ASP A 222 1.10 -19.01 12.86
CA ASP A 222 0.85 -17.58 12.99
C ASP A 222 -0.21 -17.28 14.05
N TYR A 223 -0.21 -16.07 14.60
CA TYR A 223 -1.21 -15.64 15.57
C TYR A 223 -1.45 -14.12 15.53
N ILE A 224 -2.65 -13.70 15.90
CA ILE A 224 -3.01 -12.29 16.05
C ILE A 224 -2.58 -11.78 17.43
N ILE A 225 -1.74 -10.74 17.46
CA ILE A 225 -1.25 -10.09 18.67
C ILE A 225 -2.32 -9.11 19.18
N GLY A 226 -3.01 -9.50 20.25
CA GLY A 226 -3.96 -8.65 20.95
C GLY A 226 -5.30 -8.45 20.22
N GLY A 227 -5.63 -9.31 19.26
CA GLY A 227 -6.89 -9.31 18.53
C GLY A 227 -7.03 -8.21 17.47
N VAL A 228 -8.15 -8.25 16.74
CA VAL A 228 -8.54 -7.21 15.79
C VAL A 228 -8.99 -5.96 16.54
N LYS A 229 -8.51 -4.79 16.12
CA LYS A 229 -8.75 -3.52 16.80
C LYS A 229 -9.15 -2.42 15.82
N PRO A 230 -9.93 -1.42 16.24
CA PRO A 230 -10.16 -0.21 15.45
C PRO A 230 -8.87 0.60 15.29
N ILE A 231 -8.67 1.21 14.12
CA ILE A 231 -7.46 1.99 13.77
C ILE A 231 -7.33 3.22 14.67
N LEU A 232 -8.29 4.15 14.64
CA LEU A 232 -8.15 5.48 15.26
C LEU A 232 -7.85 5.52 16.78
N PRO A 233 -8.38 4.64 17.64
CA PRO A 233 -8.01 4.64 19.04
C PRO A 233 -6.61 4.06 19.31
N ASN A 234 -6.04 3.30 18.38
CA ASN A 234 -4.71 2.69 18.53
C ASN A 234 -3.63 3.38 17.69
N TRP A 235 -4.02 4.13 16.66
CA TRP A 235 -3.18 4.94 15.77
C TRP A 235 -3.62 6.40 15.90
N SER A 236 -3.32 6.96 17.06
CA SER A 236 -3.88 8.24 17.49
C SER A 236 -3.49 9.40 16.56
N SER A 237 -2.30 9.32 15.96
CA SER A 237 -1.80 10.34 15.03
C SER A 237 -2.52 10.34 13.68
N LEU A 238 -3.20 9.25 13.31
CA LEU A 238 -3.98 9.19 12.07
C LEU A 238 -5.37 9.83 12.19
N ARG A 239 -5.79 10.28 13.39
CA ARG A 239 -7.10 10.94 13.58
C ARG A 239 -7.26 12.24 12.80
N SER A 240 -6.17 12.95 12.52
CA SER A 240 -6.18 14.15 11.68
C SER A 240 -6.04 13.84 10.19
N VAL A 241 -5.87 12.57 9.82
CA VAL A 241 -5.63 12.11 8.44
C VAL A 241 -6.80 11.27 7.91
N LEU A 242 -7.40 10.44 8.77
CA LEU A 242 -8.47 9.48 8.44
C LEU A 242 -9.80 9.84 9.14
N PRO A 243 -10.96 9.50 8.54
CA PRO A 243 -11.12 8.90 7.21
C PRO A 243 -10.86 9.91 6.09
N ARG A 244 -10.50 9.42 4.90
CA ARG A 244 -10.37 10.24 3.70
C ARG A 244 -11.61 10.10 2.85
N LYS A 245 -12.11 11.22 2.33
CA LYS A 245 -13.14 11.19 1.28
C LYS A 245 -12.50 10.70 0.00
N ASN A 246 -13.15 9.77 -0.68
CA ASN A 246 -12.72 9.31 -1.99
C ASN A 246 -13.00 10.42 -3.01
N ARG A 247 -12.12 11.43 -3.09
CA ARG A 247 -12.23 12.50 -4.10
C ARG A 247 -11.83 11.86 -5.43
N GLY A 248 -12.78 11.24 -6.11
CA GLY A 248 -12.54 10.55 -7.37
C GLY A 248 -11.75 11.43 -8.33
N LEU A 249 -10.75 10.85 -9.00
CA LEU A 249 -9.92 11.43 -10.07
C LEU A 249 -9.86 12.98 -10.09
N ASP A 250 -9.30 13.59 -9.04
CA ASP A 250 -8.92 15.00 -9.11
C ASP A 250 -7.82 15.12 -10.17
N ARG A 251 -8.19 15.56 -11.39
CA ARG A 251 -7.25 15.91 -12.46
C ARG A 251 -6.43 17.11 -11.97
N HIS A 252 -5.18 16.87 -11.59
CA HIS A 252 -4.26 17.94 -11.24
C HIS A 252 -3.81 18.64 -12.53
N ASN A 253 -4.08 19.95 -12.63
CA ASN A 253 -3.47 20.77 -13.68
C ASN A 253 -2.01 21.00 -13.30
N HIS A 254 -1.10 20.22 -13.90
CA HIS A 254 0.33 20.52 -13.89
C HIS A 254 0.55 21.87 -14.58
N SER A 255 0.64 22.92 -13.79
CA SER A 255 1.12 24.22 -14.29
C SER A 255 2.60 24.03 -14.60
N LEU A 256 2.94 23.94 -15.89
CA LEU A 256 4.34 23.97 -16.33
C LEU A 256 5.03 25.17 -15.65
N PRO A 257 6.25 25.02 -15.08
CA PRO A 257 6.98 26.16 -14.58
C PRO A 257 7.16 27.16 -15.73
N GLN A 258 6.81 28.42 -15.48
CA GLN A 258 7.05 29.52 -16.42
C GLN A 258 8.51 29.45 -16.86
N LYS A 259 8.74 29.20 -18.15
CA LYS A 259 10.05 29.38 -18.76
C LYS A 259 10.48 30.81 -18.49
N TYR A 260 11.53 30.99 -17.70
CA TYR A 260 12.28 32.23 -17.65
C TYR A 260 12.67 32.60 -19.09
N ARG A 261 12.10 33.68 -19.60
CA ARG A 261 12.54 34.34 -20.81
C ARG A 261 13.69 35.26 -20.38
N PRO A 262 14.92 35.10 -20.88
CA PRO A 262 15.91 36.15 -20.74
C PRO A 262 15.43 37.31 -21.62
N GLU A 263 15.12 38.44 -21.00
CA GLU A 263 14.97 39.72 -21.70
C GLU A 263 16.39 40.28 -21.93
N ASP A 264 16.66 40.55 -23.21
CA ASP A 264 17.47 41.64 -23.75
C ASP A 264 18.89 41.89 -23.21
N GLU A 265 19.89 41.48 -24.02
CA GLU A 265 20.98 42.33 -24.52
C GLU A 265 21.38 41.92 -25.95
#